data_AF-A0AAU0UUT9-F1
#
_entry.id   AF-A0AAU0UUT9-F1
#
_cell.length_a   1.000
_cell.length_b   1.000
_cell.length_c   1.000
_cell.angle_alpha   90.00
_cell.angle_beta   90.00
_cell.angle_gamma   90.00
#
_symmetry.space_group_name_H-M   'P 1'
#
loop_
_entity.id
_entity.type
_entity.pdbx_description
1 polymer ?
#
loop_
_entity_poly.entity_id
_entity_poly.type
_entity_poly.pdbx_seq_one_letter_code
_entity_poly.pdbx_strand_id
1 'polypeptide(L)'
;MLTIRVLDVAGHEADRVVEPSVFPAAFTRAQDPPDQRQHALWAGSADALEPLGLRPGGEVTAHCLKAAIAGRHVQRRVRVRTDGDAYDLAFRAPDSVSWVWAQGNSELRADLERAVLAAAGRCVDHLVQTRPLVDGVEPGRGYAAALTLHAVGTPAPWSQPPPPLLHEHAYLVGVLDGAGALRSPHYGELHEPTLTREGGAVGRAALASDLRDLGFDITPGTGPDRRGFEVTGVPEGLLQAAGSADEGCAGLGEETDRDPWDYVR
;
A
#
# COMPACT_ATOMS: atom_id res chain seq x y z
N MET A 1 7.72 -0.23 6.03
CA MET A 1 8.45 -1.30 5.30
C MET A 1 7.77 -1.51 3.96
N LEU A 2 8.48 -1.85 2.88
CA LEU A 2 7.86 -2.16 1.58
C LEU A 2 7.99 -3.67 1.32
N THR A 3 6.89 -4.34 1.01
CA THR A 3 6.88 -5.75 0.57
C THR A 3 6.18 -5.88 -0.78
N ILE A 4 6.39 -7.01 -1.47
CA ILE A 4 5.84 -7.26 -2.80
C ILE A 4 5.26 -8.67 -2.84
N ARG A 5 4.08 -8.79 -3.43
CA ARG A 5 3.40 -10.06 -3.64
C ARG A 5 2.75 -10.08 -5.03
N VAL A 6 2.80 -11.23 -5.70
CA VAL A 6 2.06 -11.43 -6.95
C VAL A 6 0.58 -11.63 -6.63
N LEU A 7 -0.31 -10.96 -7.37
CA LEU A 7 -1.75 -11.11 -7.20
C LEU A 7 -2.27 -12.31 -8.00
N ASP A 8 -2.81 -13.31 -7.30
CA ASP A 8 -3.58 -14.36 -7.95
C ASP A 8 -4.93 -13.79 -8.42
N VAL A 9 -5.32 -14.14 -9.64
CA VAL A 9 -6.57 -13.71 -10.31
C VAL A 9 -7.81 -14.33 -9.65
N ALA A 10 -7.64 -15.19 -8.64
CA ALA A 10 -8.68 -15.94 -7.97
C ALA A 10 -9.60 -15.13 -7.02
N GLY A 11 -10.04 -13.92 -7.36
CA GLY A 11 -11.19 -13.21 -6.75
C GLY A 11 -11.09 -12.76 -5.28
N HIS A 12 -10.50 -13.58 -4.39
CA HIS A 12 -10.43 -13.38 -2.96
C HIS A 12 -9.60 -12.15 -2.57
N GLU A 13 -8.54 -11.84 -3.33
CA GLU A 13 -7.73 -10.64 -3.08
C GLU A 13 -8.59 -9.39 -3.26
N ALA A 14 -9.29 -9.25 -4.38
CA ALA A 14 -10.10 -8.06 -4.69
C ALA A 14 -11.22 -7.80 -3.66
N ASP A 15 -11.79 -8.86 -3.09
CA ASP A 15 -12.83 -8.73 -2.05
C ASP A 15 -12.22 -8.30 -0.71
N ARG A 16 -11.07 -8.86 -0.33
CA ARG A 16 -10.34 -8.48 0.90
C ARG A 16 -9.86 -7.04 0.88
N VAL A 17 -9.36 -6.58 -0.26
CA VAL A 17 -8.86 -5.21 -0.44
C VAL A 17 -9.88 -4.16 -0.01
N VAL A 18 -11.15 -4.41 -0.33
CA VAL A 18 -12.25 -3.46 -0.11
C VAL A 18 -13.15 -3.85 1.05
N GLU A 19 -12.73 -4.83 1.86
CA GLU A 19 -13.47 -5.30 3.02
C GLU A 19 -13.55 -4.17 4.07
N PRO A 20 -14.75 -3.68 4.42
CA PRO A 20 -14.87 -2.51 5.28
C PRO A 20 -14.21 -2.67 6.66
N SER A 21 -14.08 -3.91 7.15
CA SER A 21 -13.48 -4.20 8.46
C SER A 21 -11.96 -4.00 8.52
N VAL A 22 -11.27 -3.92 7.38
CA VAL A 22 -9.82 -3.61 7.32
C VAL A 22 -9.54 -2.14 7.07
N PHE A 23 -10.56 -1.30 6.85
CA PHE A 23 -10.36 0.13 6.63
C PHE A 23 -10.23 0.92 7.94
N PRO A 24 -9.54 2.07 7.92
CA PRO A 24 -9.51 3.01 9.04
C PRO A 24 -10.90 3.37 9.60
N ALA A 25 -11.92 3.41 8.73
CA ALA A 25 -13.30 3.67 9.14
C ALA A 25 -13.84 2.66 10.17
N ALA A 26 -13.38 1.41 10.17
CA ALA A 26 -13.78 0.38 11.15
C ALA A 26 -13.33 0.72 12.58
N PHE A 27 -12.40 1.68 12.72
CA PHE A 27 -11.84 2.15 13.99
C PHE A 27 -12.45 3.48 14.43
N THR A 28 -13.49 3.97 13.74
CA THR A 28 -14.20 5.20 14.11
C THR A 28 -14.88 5.00 15.46
N ARG A 29 -14.65 5.90 16.41
CA ARG A 29 -15.25 5.81 17.74
C ARG A 29 -16.69 6.34 17.70
N ALA A 30 -17.53 5.92 18.64
CA ALA A 30 -18.96 6.32 18.65
C ALA A 30 -19.17 7.84 18.74
N GLN A 31 -18.19 8.57 19.30
CA GLN A 31 -18.19 10.02 19.42
C GLN A 31 -17.61 10.75 18.19
N ASP A 32 -16.93 10.04 17.30
CA ASP A 32 -16.33 10.63 16.12
C ASP A 32 -17.44 10.90 15.08
N PRO A 33 -17.30 11.95 14.24
CA PRO A 33 -18.22 12.15 13.13
C PRO A 33 -18.19 10.93 12.19
N PRO A 34 -19.29 10.63 11.47
CA PRO A 34 -19.31 9.55 10.50
C PRO A 34 -18.19 9.70 9.47
N ASP A 35 -17.38 8.66 9.32
CA ASP A 35 -16.34 8.63 8.31
C ASP A 35 -16.95 8.34 6.93
N GLN A 36 -16.94 9.34 6.05
CA GLN A 36 -17.42 9.23 4.66
C GLN A 36 -16.27 9.21 3.65
N ARG A 37 -15.02 9.13 4.12
CA ARG A 37 -13.85 9.19 3.26
C ARG A 37 -13.66 7.87 2.54
N GLN A 38 -13.12 7.97 1.33
CA GLN A 38 -12.73 6.79 0.56
C GLN A 38 -11.34 6.34 1.01
N HIS A 39 -11.24 5.06 1.38
CA HIS A 39 -9.99 4.43 1.82
C HIS A 39 -9.32 3.61 0.72
N ALA A 40 -9.93 3.56 -0.47
CA ALA A 40 -9.43 2.83 -1.63
C ALA A 40 -9.67 3.64 -2.90
N LEU A 41 -8.59 4.08 -3.55
CA LEU A 41 -8.61 5.02 -4.68
C LEU A 41 -7.75 4.53 -5.85
N TRP A 42 -8.23 4.75 -7.07
CA TRP A 42 -7.42 4.56 -8.27
C TRP A 42 -6.36 5.65 -8.39
N ALA A 43 -5.11 5.27 -8.58
CA ALA A 43 -3.97 6.16 -8.70
C ALA A 43 -3.13 5.86 -9.94
N GLY A 44 -2.25 6.81 -10.26
CA GLY A 44 -1.39 6.80 -11.42
C GLY A 44 -1.89 7.72 -12.54
N SER A 45 -1.34 7.53 -13.73
CA SER A 45 -1.58 8.40 -14.88
C SER A 45 -2.94 8.14 -15.52
N ALA A 46 -3.62 9.21 -15.96
CA ALA A 46 -4.90 9.10 -16.67
C ALA A 46 -4.82 8.16 -17.88
N ASP A 47 -3.74 8.26 -18.66
CA ASP A 47 -3.50 7.46 -19.86
C ASP A 47 -3.35 5.95 -19.55
N ALA A 48 -2.88 5.60 -18.35
CA ALA A 48 -2.78 4.19 -17.94
C ALA A 48 -4.11 3.63 -17.44
N LEU A 49 -4.94 4.47 -16.83
CA LEU A 49 -6.24 4.09 -16.27
C LEU A 49 -7.35 4.07 -17.35
N GLU A 50 -7.24 4.91 -18.38
CA GLU A 50 -8.24 5.01 -19.45
C GLU A 50 -8.52 3.67 -20.17
N PRO A 51 -7.53 2.87 -20.59
CA PRO A 51 -7.79 1.58 -21.23
C PRO A 51 -8.61 0.63 -20.34
N LEU A 52 -8.44 0.72 -19.02
CA LEU A 52 -9.20 -0.07 -18.05
C LEU A 52 -10.62 0.48 -17.82
N GLY A 53 -10.92 1.69 -18.29
CA GLY A 53 -12.17 2.40 -18.03
C GLY A 53 -12.21 3.03 -16.64
N LEU A 54 -11.06 3.41 -16.11
CA LEU A 54 -10.86 3.95 -14.76
C LEU A 54 -10.39 5.41 -14.83
N ARG A 55 -10.39 6.10 -13.69
CA ARG A 55 -9.93 7.49 -13.57
C ARG A 55 -9.15 7.70 -12.27
N PRO A 56 -8.10 8.54 -12.27
CA PRO A 56 -7.42 8.93 -11.03
C PRO A 56 -8.41 9.49 -9.99
N GLY A 57 -8.25 9.09 -8.74
CA GLY A 57 -9.11 9.47 -7.62
C GLY A 57 -10.50 8.83 -7.61
N GLY A 58 -10.78 7.92 -8.55
CA GLY A 58 -12.03 7.15 -8.52
C GLY A 58 -12.02 6.09 -7.41
N GLU A 59 -13.19 5.79 -6.87
CA GLU A 59 -13.37 4.72 -5.86
C GLU A 59 -12.99 3.35 -6.43
N VAL A 60 -12.30 2.56 -5.62
CA VAL A 60 -11.99 1.15 -5.94
C VAL A 60 -13.11 0.27 -5.41
N THR A 61 -13.71 -0.52 -6.29
CA THR A 61 -14.65 -1.58 -5.93
C THR A 61 -14.04 -2.94 -6.26
N ALA A 62 -14.46 -4.00 -5.55
CA ALA A 62 -14.00 -5.37 -5.82
C ALA A 62 -14.19 -5.77 -7.28
N HIS A 63 -15.33 -5.41 -7.89
CA HIS A 63 -15.62 -5.68 -9.31
C HIS A 63 -14.61 -5.00 -10.23
N CYS A 64 -14.35 -3.70 -10.02
CA CYS A 64 -13.40 -2.95 -10.84
C CYS A 64 -11.97 -3.48 -10.66
N LEU A 65 -11.56 -3.75 -9.41
CA LEU A 65 -10.22 -4.25 -9.11
C LEU A 65 -9.99 -5.64 -9.72
N LYS A 66 -10.95 -6.56 -9.60
CA LYS A 66 -10.89 -7.88 -10.22
C LYS A 66 -10.74 -7.79 -11.75
N ALA A 67 -11.49 -6.90 -12.39
CA ALA A 67 -11.37 -6.69 -13.83
C ALA A 67 -9.99 -6.12 -14.21
N ALA A 68 -9.47 -5.16 -13.44
CA ALA A 68 -8.17 -4.55 -13.68
C ALA A 68 -7.01 -5.53 -13.49
N ILE A 69 -7.00 -6.32 -12.40
CA ILE A 69 -6.03 -7.40 -12.18
C ILE A 69 -6.04 -8.38 -13.36
N ALA A 70 -7.23 -8.75 -13.85
CA ALA A 70 -7.37 -9.63 -15.02
C ALA A 70 -6.97 -8.97 -16.37
N GLY A 71 -6.53 -7.70 -16.36
CA GLY A 71 -6.15 -6.96 -17.55
C GLY A 71 -7.33 -6.60 -18.46
N ARG A 72 -8.52 -6.37 -17.88
CA ARG A 72 -9.77 -6.12 -18.62
C ARG A 72 -10.35 -4.75 -18.31
N HIS A 73 -11.00 -4.17 -19.31
CA HIS A 73 -11.83 -2.98 -19.11
C HIS A 73 -13.01 -3.32 -18.18
N VAL A 74 -13.22 -2.50 -17.14
CA VAL A 74 -14.17 -2.76 -16.05
C VAL A 74 -15.65 -2.90 -16.47
N GLN A 75 -16.06 -2.28 -17.57
CA GLN A 75 -17.41 -2.36 -18.12
C GLN A 75 -17.48 -3.20 -19.40
N ARG A 76 -16.59 -2.94 -20.36
CA ARG A 76 -16.64 -3.55 -21.70
C ARG A 76 -16.16 -5.00 -21.71
N ARG A 77 -15.47 -5.46 -20.64
CA ARG A 77 -14.89 -6.81 -20.49
C ARG A 77 -13.89 -7.22 -21.58
N VAL A 78 -13.52 -6.29 -22.46
CA VAL A 78 -12.44 -6.45 -23.43
C VAL A 78 -11.11 -6.50 -22.70
N ARG A 79 -10.18 -7.34 -23.19
CA ARG A 79 -8.85 -7.45 -22.64
C ARG A 79 -8.00 -6.30 -23.18
N VAL A 80 -7.37 -5.55 -22.29
CA VAL A 80 -6.53 -4.38 -22.62
C VAL A 80 -5.07 -4.57 -22.23
N ARG A 81 -4.80 -5.57 -21.38
CA ARG A 81 -3.47 -6.09 -21.06
C ARG A 81 -3.51 -7.62 -21.18
N THR A 82 -2.61 -8.18 -21.97
CA THR A 82 -2.63 -9.62 -22.31
C THR A 82 -1.52 -10.43 -21.65
N ASP A 83 -0.51 -9.74 -21.14
CA ASP A 83 0.73 -10.25 -20.57
C ASP A 83 0.71 -10.20 -19.03
N GLY A 84 1.48 -11.09 -18.40
CA GLY A 84 1.92 -11.01 -16.99
C GLY A 84 0.85 -10.88 -15.90
N ASP A 85 1.34 -10.63 -14.69
CA ASP A 85 0.55 -10.52 -13.47
C ASP A 85 0.37 -9.07 -12.99
N ALA A 86 -0.50 -8.87 -12.00
CA ALA A 86 -0.54 -7.65 -11.21
C ALA A 86 0.16 -7.91 -9.86
N TYR A 87 0.57 -6.84 -9.19
CA TYR A 87 1.38 -6.94 -7.98
C TYR A 87 0.81 -6.09 -6.87
N ASP A 88 0.94 -6.58 -5.65
CA ASP A 88 0.64 -5.88 -4.41
C ASP A 88 1.94 -5.37 -3.83
N LEU A 89 2.08 -4.05 -3.75
CA LEU A 89 3.20 -3.38 -3.11
C LEU A 89 2.69 -2.80 -1.79
N ALA A 90 3.04 -3.43 -0.66
CA ALA A 90 2.51 -3.01 0.63
C ALA A 90 3.47 -2.07 1.35
N PHE A 91 3.05 -0.83 1.60
CA PHE A 91 3.80 0.15 2.38
C PHE A 91 3.27 0.24 3.81
N ARG A 92 4.08 -0.21 4.77
CA ARG A 92 3.77 -0.04 6.20
C ARG A 92 4.34 1.25 6.75
N ALA A 93 3.49 2.02 7.44
CA ALA A 93 3.93 3.17 8.22
C ALA A 93 4.84 2.72 9.38
N PRO A 94 5.72 3.59 9.90
CA PRO A 94 6.42 3.32 11.16
C PRO A 94 5.44 3.07 12.30
N ASP A 95 5.84 2.25 13.28
CA ASP A 95 4.97 1.82 14.38
C ASP A 95 4.46 3.01 15.20
N SER A 96 5.32 4.01 15.43
CA SER A 96 4.92 5.25 16.11
C SER A 96 3.80 5.99 15.39
N VAL A 97 3.78 5.98 14.06
CA VAL A 97 2.71 6.62 13.26
C VAL A 97 1.40 5.90 13.47
N SER A 98 1.42 4.56 13.45
CA SER A 98 0.23 3.73 13.71
C SER A 98 -0.31 3.95 15.13
N TRP A 99 0.57 4.09 16.13
CA TRP A 99 0.18 4.41 17.50
C TRP A 99 -0.41 5.82 17.64
N VAL A 100 0.22 6.83 17.03
CA VAL A 100 -0.30 8.21 17.05
C VAL A 100 -1.65 8.28 16.35
N TRP A 101 -1.80 7.60 15.20
CA TRP A 101 -3.07 7.47 14.49
C TRP A 101 -4.15 6.84 15.37
N ALA A 102 -3.86 5.71 16.02
CA ALA A 102 -4.85 5.01 16.84
C ALA A 102 -5.34 5.84 18.04
N GLN A 103 -4.49 6.73 18.58
CA GLN A 103 -4.83 7.61 19.70
C GLN A 103 -5.42 8.96 19.25
N GLY A 104 -5.18 9.37 18.01
CA GLY A 104 -5.62 10.66 17.46
C GLY A 104 -7.14 10.88 17.49
N ASN A 105 -7.54 12.14 17.34
CA ASN A 105 -8.92 12.49 17.00
C ASN A 105 -9.16 12.28 15.50
N SER A 106 -10.40 12.47 15.03
CA SER A 106 -10.77 12.25 13.63
C SER A 106 -9.97 13.10 12.63
N GLU A 107 -9.66 14.35 12.98
CA GLU A 107 -8.87 15.27 12.15
C GLU A 107 -7.43 14.78 12.01
N LEU A 108 -6.75 14.49 13.12
CA LEU A 108 -5.38 14.00 13.09
C LEU A 108 -5.27 12.66 12.37
N ARG A 109 -6.25 11.76 12.58
CA ARG A 109 -6.32 10.50 11.84
C ARG A 109 -6.39 10.74 10.34
N ALA A 110 -7.23 11.69 9.90
CA ALA A 110 -7.33 12.06 8.50
C ALA A 110 -6.03 12.60 7.91
N ASP A 111 -5.30 13.40 8.67
CA ASP A 111 -4.01 13.93 8.24
C ASP A 111 -2.97 12.82 8.06
N LEU A 112 -2.89 11.90 9.03
CA LEU A 112 -1.95 10.78 8.98
C LEU A 112 -2.31 9.77 7.88
N GLU A 113 -3.59 9.46 7.71
CA GLU A 113 -4.10 8.59 6.65
C GLU A 113 -3.72 9.15 5.26
N ARG A 114 -3.91 10.46 5.05
CA ARG A 114 -3.49 11.13 3.79
C ARG A 114 -1.98 11.12 3.60
N ALA A 115 -1.21 11.38 4.65
CA ALA A 115 0.25 11.38 4.57
C ALA A 115 0.81 9.98 4.21
N VAL A 116 0.25 8.92 4.80
CA VAL A 116 0.63 7.53 4.47
C VAL A 116 0.27 7.19 3.03
N LEU A 117 -0.95 7.51 2.59
CA LEU A 117 -1.39 7.25 1.21
C LEU A 117 -0.53 8.01 0.19
N ALA A 118 -0.21 9.28 0.46
CA ALA A 118 0.65 10.09 -0.40
C ALA A 118 2.10 9.58 -0.45
N ALA A 119 2.64 9.13 0.69
CA ALA A 119 3.97 8.53 0.76
C ALA A 119 4.06 7.22 -0.04
N ALA A 120 3.04 6.37 0.05
CA ALA A 120 2.95 5.16 -0.75
C ALA A 120 2.84 5.47 -2.25
N GLY A 121 2.00 6.43 -2.64
CA GLY A 121 1.91 6.90 -4.03
C GLY A 121 3.28 7.35 -4.58
N ARG A 122 4.03 8.16 -3.82
CA ARG A 122 5.38 8.61 -4.19
C ARG A 122 6.40 7.46 -4.28
N CYS A 123 6.24 6.41 -3.49
CA CYS A 123 7.03 5.19 -3.62
C CYS A 123 6.75 4.50 -4.96
N VAL A 124 5.48 4.29 -5.32
CA VAL A 124 5.11 3.66 -6.59
C VAL A 124 5.56 4.50 -7.78
N ASP A 125 5.32 5.82 -7.75
CA ASP A 125 5.79 6.78 -8.75
C ASP A 125 7.29 6.62 -9.00
N HIS A 126 8.09 6.63 -7.92
CA HIS A 126 9.54 6.50 -8.01
C HIS A 126 9.95 5.20 -8.67
N LEU A 127 9.41 4.06 -8.23
CA LEU A 127 9.75 2.75 -8.77
C LEU A 127 9.40 2.65 -10.25
N VAL A 128 8.23 3.14 -10.65
CA VAL A 128 7.79 3.14 -12.07
C VAL A 128 8.71 4.00 -12.93
N GLN A 129 9.15 5.15 -12.44
CA GLN A 129 9.95 6.11 -13.20
C GLN A 129 11.44 5.75 -13.28
N THR A 130 11.94 4.91 -12.38
CA THR A 130 13.38 4.64 -12.25
C THR A 130 13.78 3.19 -12.53
N ARG A 131 12.89 2.22 -12.27
CA ARG A 131 13.17 0.80 -12.51
C ARG A 131 12.71 0.38 -13.89
N PRO A 132 13.41 -0.56 -14.55
CA PRO A 132 13.06 -1.00 -15.90
C PRO A 132 11.85 -1.96 -15.92
N LEU A 133 10.70 -1.48 -15.45
CA LEU A 133 9.48 -2.28 -15.27
C LEU A 133 8.78 -2.66 -16.57
N VAL A 134 9.15 -2.06 -17.71
CA VAL A 134 8.62 -2.42 -19.03
C VAL A 134 9.57 -3.42 -19.67
N ASP A 135 9.11 -4.67 -19.78
CA ASP A 135 9.85 -5.78 -20.38
C ASP A 135 11.27 -6.01 -19.81
N GLY A 136 11.58 -5.46 -18.63
CA GLY A 136 12.90 -5.55 -17.99
C GLY A 136 13.95 -4.61 -18.58
N VAL A 137 13.56 -3.66 -19.44
CA VAL A 137 14.50 -2.84 -20.22
C VAL A 137 14.36 -1.35 -19.94
N GLU A 138 13.14 -0.83 -19.86
CA GLU A 138 12.90 0.61 -19.69
C GLU A 138 11.93 0.93 -18.55
N PRO A 139 12.05 2.13 -17.94
CA PRO A 139 11.07 2.59 -16.97
C PRO A 139 9.71 2.88 -17.61
N GLY A 140 8.66 2.75 -16.80
CA GLY A 140 7.31 3.09 -17.20
C GLY A 140 7.13 4.59 -17.42
N ARG A 141 6.27 4.96 -18.37
CA ARG A 141 5.85 6.35 -18.62
C ARG A 141 4.67 6.79 -17.74
N GLY A 142 4.06 5.83 -17.07
CA GLY A 142 2.90 5.98 -16.22
C GLY A 142 2.49 4.62 -15.68
N TYR A 143 1.49 4.59 -14.80
CA TYR A 143 0.99 3.36 -14.22
C TYR A 143 -0.48 3.46 -13.86
N ALA A 144 -1.09 2.30 -13.67
CA ALA A 144 -2.40 2.15 -13.07
C ALA A 144 -2.26 1.31 -11.80
N ALA A 145 -2.73 1.84 -10.68
CA ALA A 145 -2.80 1.10 -9.43
C ALA A 145 -4.07 1.44 -8.64
N ALA A 146 -4.52 0.51 -7.79
CA ALA A 146 -5.42 0.84 -6.69
C ALA A 146 -4.58 1.01 -5.42
N LEU A 147 -4.66 2.18 -4.79
CA LEU A 147 -4.04 2.43 -3.49
C LEU A 147 -5.11 2.27 -2.42
N THR A 148 -4.91 1.34 -1.49
CA THR A 148 -5.88 1.06 -0.44
C THR A 148 -5.25 1.13 0.93
N LEU A 149 -5.80 2.01 1.76
CA LEU A 149 -5.34 2.23 3.12
C LEU A 149 -6.05 1.26 4.06
N HIS A 150 -5.27 0.44 4.74
CA HIS A 150 -5.72 -0.57 5.69
C HIS A 150 -5.24 -0.25 7.10
N ALA A 151 -5.99 -0.71 8.08
CA ALA A 151 -5.68 -0.60 9.49
C ALA A 151 -5.97 -1.91 10.22
N VAL A 152 -4.99 -2.40 10.98
CA VAL A 152 -5.15 -3.51 11.92
C VAL A 152 -5.06 -2.96 13.34
N GLY A 153 -5.78 -3.57 14.30
CA GLY A 153 -5.83 -3.12 15.70
C GLY A 153 -7.18 -3.30 16.42
N THR A 154 -8.18 -3.89 15.72
CA THR A 154 -9.55 -4.35 16.13
C THR A 154 -10.74 -3.37 15.95
N PRO A 155 -11.95 -3.90 15.60
CA PRO A 155 -12.80 -4.51 16.64
C PRO A 155 -13.19 -5.99 16.44
N ALA A 156 -12.98 -6.73 17.54
CA ALA A 156 -13.59 -7.96 18.08
C ALA A 156 -13.95 -9.21 17.22
N PRO A 157 -13.88 -10.43 17.83
CA PRO A 157 -13.51 -10.70 19.22
C PRO A 157 -12.06 -11.21 19.33
N TRP A 158 -11.18 -10.37 19.88
CA TRP A 158 -9.81 -10.72 20.22
C TRP A 158 -9.64 -10.73 21.74
N SER A 159 -8.99 -11.76 22.29
CA SER A 159 -8.65 -11.83 23.72
C SER A 159 -7.49 -10.89 24.07
N GLN A 160 -6.60 -10.63 23.11
CA GLN A 160 -5.56 -9.60 23.14
C GLN A 160 -5.51 -8.96 21.74
N PRO A 161 -5.89 -7.69 21.58
CA PRO A 161 -5.84 -7.03 20.28
C PRO A 161 -4.38 -6.88 19.83
N PRO A 162 -4.06 -7.10 18.54
CA PRO A 162 -2.75 -6.78 18.02
C PRO A 162 -2.46 -5.27 18.14
N PRO A 163 -1.18 -4.88 18.15
CA PRO A 163 -0.79 -3.48 18.02
C PRO A 163 -1.44 -2.83 16.79
N PRO A 164 -1.74 -1.52 16.83
CA PRO A 164 -2.28 -0.83 15.67
C PRO A 164 -1.27 -0.83 14.52
N LEU A 165 -1.72 -1.10 13.31
CA LEU A 165 -0.90 -1.08 12.10
C LEU A 165 -1.64 -0.35 10.98
N LEU A 166 -1.23 0.88 10.70
CA LEU A 166 -1.64 1.63 9.53
C LEU A 166 -0.70 1.30 8.37
N HIS A 167 -1.25 0.80 7.28
CA HIS A 167 -0.48 0.41 6.11
C HIS A 167 -1.31 0.58 4.84
N GLU A 168 -0.62 0.58 3.71
CA GLU A 168 -1.23 0.76 2.41
C GLU A 168 -0.84 -0.42 1.51
N HIS A 169 -1.78 -0.81 0.65
CA HIS A 169 -1.56 -1.74 -0.45
C HIS A 169 -1.73 -1.04 -1.78
N ALA A 170 -0.64 -0.99 -2.56
CA ALA A 170 -0.65 -0.49 -3.91
C ALA A 170 -0.73 -1.67 -4.89
N TYR A 171 -1.95 -1.97 -5.34
CA TYR A 171 -2.20 -2.99 -6.36
C TYR A 171 -1.83 -2.45 -7.74
N LEU A 172 -0.56 -2.58 -8.12
CA LEU A 172 0.00 -2.18 -9.41
C LEU A 172 -0.50 -3.14 -10.50
N VAL A 173 -1.47 -2.67 -11.29
CA VAL A 173 -2.14 -3.45 -12.34
C VAL A 173 -1.55 -3.22 -13.73
N GLY A 174 -0.64 -2.26 -13.89
CA GLY A 174 0.05 -2.06 -15.16
C GLY A 174 0.91 -0.80 -15.19
N VAL A 175 1.87 -0.80 -16.11
CA VAL A 175 2.75 0.32 -16.44
C VAL A 175 2.65 0.64 -17.93
N LEU A 176 2.80 1.91 -18.31
CA LEU A 176 2.81 2.31 -19.72
C LEU A 176 4.22 2.17 -20.31
N ASP A 177 4.30 1.53 -21.48
CA ASP A 177 5.51 1.51 -22.29
C ASP A 177 5.73 2.82 -23.06
N GLY A 178 6.86 2.93 -23.77
CA GLY A 178 7.18 4.08 -24.60
C GLY A 178 6.19 4.35 -25.75
N ALA A 179 5.35 3.37 -26.12
CA ALA A 179 4.30 3.51 -27.13
C ALA A 179 2.94 3.86 -26.52
N GLY A 180 2.84 3.95 -25.19
CA GLY A 180 1.59 4.21 -24.48
C GLY A 180 0.69 2.99 -24.33
N ALA A 181 1.20 1.77 -24.55
CA ALA A 181 0.45 0.56 -24.26
C ALA A 181 0.62 0.15 -22.79
N LEU A 182 -0.48 -0.32 -22.18
CA LEU A 182 -0.47 -0.82 -20.82
C LEU A 182 0.11 -2.24 -20.78
N ARG A 183 1.22 -2.40 -20.06
CA ARG A 183 1.97 -3.64 -19.90
C ARG A 183 1.98 -4.09 -18.45
N SER A 184 2.23 -5.38 -18.22
CA SER A 184 2.48 -5.87 -16.87
C SER A 184 3.84 -5.40 -16.38
N PRO A 185 3.96 -5.02 -15.09
CA PRO A 185 5.26 -4.76 -14.49
C PRO A 185 6.16 -6.00 -14.62
N HIS A 186 7.42 -5.80 -14.96
CA HIS A 186 8.36 -6.88 -15.14
C HIS A 186 8.64 -7.59 -13.81
N TYR A 187 8.37 -8.91 -13.77
CA TYR A 187 8.48 -9.75 -12.58
C TYR A 187 9.86 -9.68 -11.92
N GLY A 188 10.92 -9.88 -12.72
CA GLY A 188 12.29 -9.94 -12.21
C GLY A 188 12.74 -8.62 -11.60
N GLU A 189 12.32 -7.50 -12.20
CA GLU A 189 12.68 -6.17 -11.71
C GLU A 189 11.94 -5.82 -10.43
N LEU A 190 10.67 -6.24 -10.30
CA LEU A 190 9.95 -6.09 -9.04
C LEU A 190 10.59 -6.90 -7.91
N HIS A 191 11.16 -8.07 -8.19
CA HIS A 191 11.79 -8.92 -7.19
C HIS A 191 13.31 -8.71 -7.03
N GLU A 192 13.86 -7.64 -7.63
CA GLU A 192 15.26 -7.29 -7.44
C GLU A 192 15.55 -7.00 -5.95
N PRO A 193 16.63 -7.55 -5.36
CA PRO A 193 16.89 -7.47 -3.91
C PRO A 193 16.98 -6.05 -3.33
N THR A 194 17.24 -5.06 -4.18
CA THR A 194 17.38 -3.66 -3.77
C THR A 194 16.08 -2.87 -3.84
N LEU A 195 15.05 -3.37 -4.52
CA LEU A 195 13.86 -2.59 -4.85
C LEU A 195 13.05 -2.23 -3.60
N THR A 196 12.81 -3.19 -2.70
CA THR A 196 12.10 -2.92 -1.45
C THR A 196 12.84 -1.91 -0.56
N ARG A 197 14.17 -1.91 -0.61
CA ARG A 197 15.02 -0.95 0.10
C ARG A 197 14.90 0.45 -0.48
N GLU A 198 14.94 0.57 -1.80
CA GLU A 198 14.82 1.81 -2.54
C GLU A 198 13.43 2.44 -2.37
N GLY A 199 12.37 1.73 -2.76
CA GLY A 199 11.00 2.21 -2.63
C GLY A 199 10.65 2.51 -1.17
N GLY A 200 11.04 1.61 -0.25
CA GLY A 200 10.86 1.84 1.17
C GLY A 200 11.60 3.09 1.69
N ALA A 201 12.80 3.39 1.19
CA ALA A 201 13.53 4.60 1.58
C ALA A 201 12.83 5.87 1.07
N VAL A 202 12.35 5.87 -0.19
CA VAL A 202 11.59 6.98 -0.76
C VAL A 202 10.30 7.22 0.01
N GLY A 203 9.50 6.17 0.22
CA GLY A 203 8.24 6.27 0.97
C GLY A 203 8.46 6.75 2.41
N ARG A 204 9.47 6.23 3.12
CA ARG A 204 9.78 6.70 4.48
C ARG A 204 10.27 8.14 4.50
N ALA A 205 11.14 8.54 3.58
CA ALA A 205 11.61 9.92 3.49
C ALA A 205 10.46 10.89 3.22
N ALA A 206 9.56 10.52 2.30
CA ALA A 206 8.39 11.29 1.94
C ALA A 206 7.40 11.41 3.12
N LEU A 207 7.11 10.31 3.82
CA LEU A 207 6.26 10.33 5.02
C LEU A 207 6.89 11.18 6.14
N ALA A 208 8.19 11.05 6.39
CA ALA A 208 8.87 11.87 7.39
C ALA A 208 8.85 13.36 7.05
N SER A 209 8.81 13.72 5.77
CA SER A 209 8.63 15.12 5.34
C SER A 209 7.22 15.60 5.66
N ASP A 210 6.20 14.86 5.21
CA ASP A 210 4.79 15.22 5.44
C ASP A 210 4.47 15.33 6.95
N LEU A 211 5.02 14.43 7.78
CA LEU A 211 4.83 14.49 9.23
C LEU A 211 5.47 15.73 9.86
N ARG A 212 6.61 16.21 9.35
CA ARG A 212 7.20 17.47 9.82
C ARG A 212 6.34 18.66 9.44
N ASP A 213 5.74 18.64 8.26
CA ASP A 213 4.81 19.69 7.82
C ASP A 213 3.53 19.71 8.68
N LEU A 214 3.12 18.55 9.21
CA LEU A 214 2.05 18.42 10.22
C LEU A 214 2.50 18.81 11.64
N GLY A 215 3.77 19.17 11.85
CA GLY A 215 4.31 19.64 13.13
C GLY A 215 4.89 18.55 14.03
N PHE A 216 5.13 17.34 13.53
CA PHE A 216 5.78 16.28 14.30
C PHE A 216 7.30 16.38 14.26
N ASP A 217 7.93 16.18 15.42
CA ASP A 217 9.35 15.91 15.52
C ASP A 217 9.65 14.44 15.22
N ILE A 218 10.71 14.18 14.46
CA ILE A 218 11.07 12.84 13.99
C ILE A 218 12.44 12.41 14.54
N THR A 219 12.49 11.21 15.13
CA THR A 219 13.73 10.54 15.55
C THR A 219 14.20 9.58 14.43
N PRO A 220 15.28 9.89 13.69
CA PRO A 220 15.78 9.03 12.63
C PRO A 220 16.68 7.91 13.18
N GLY A 221 17.02 6.95 12.31
CA GLY A 221 18.01 5.93 12.63
C GLY A 221 17.46 4.77 13.47
N THR A 222 16.15 4.53 13.39
CA THR A 222 15.43 3.46 14.09
C THR A 222 15.26 2.23 13.19
N GLY A 223 14.73 1.15 13.78
CA GLY A 223 14.44 -0.09 13.07
C GLY A 223 15.67 -0.82 12.51
N PRO A 224 15.47 -1.85 11.67
CA PRO A 224 16.55 -2.65 11.10
C PRO A 224 17.57 -1.80 10.34
N ASP A 225 18.86 -2.01 10.67
CA ASP A 225 20.02 -1.29 10.12
C ASP A 225 19.91 0.25 10.19
N ARG A 226 19.12 0.78 11.13
CA ARG A 226 18.95 2.22 11.37
C ARG A 226 18.42 2.96 10.13
N ARG A 227 17.58 2.30 9.32
CA ARG A 227 17.01 2.86 8.07
C ARG A 227 15.59 3.41 8.24
N GLY A 228 15.04 3.34 9.44
CA GLY A 228 13.73 3.86 9.80
C GLY A 228 13.76 5.22 10.49
N PHE A 229 12.58 5.66 10.88
CA PHE A 229 12.37 6.77 11.81
C PHE A 229 11.15 6.48 12.67
N GLU A 230 11.03 7.15 13.81
CA GLU A 230 9.82 7.17 14.63
C GLU A 230 9.43 8.61 14.98
N VAL A 231 8.15 8.84 15.29
CA VAL A 231 7.67 10.09 15.88
C VAL A 231 8.26 10.23 17.29
N THR A 232 8.87 11.38 17.55
CA THR A 232 9.54 11.68 18.82
C THR A 232 8.52 11.75 19.94
N GLY A 233 8.84 11.13 21.08
CA GLY A 233 7.98 11.11 22.27
C GLY A 233 7.01 9.94 22.35
N VAL A 234 6.92 9.09 21.31
CA VAL A 234 6.19 7.82 21.43
C VAL A 234 6.99 6.86 22.33
N PRO A 235 6.38 6.30 23.41
CA PRO A 235 7.09 5.42 24.34
C PRO A 235 7.69 4.18 23.67
N GLU A 236 8.94 3.86 23.99
CA GLU A 236 9.64 2.69 23.43
C GLU A 236 8.90 1.37 23.69
N GLY A 237 8.25 1.24 24.84
CA GLY A 237 7.45 0.06 25.17
C GLY A 237 6.29 -0.21 24.20
N LEU A 238 5.76 0.81 23.53
CA LEU A 238 4.73 0.64 22.49
C LEU A 238 5.33 0.18 21.16
N LEU A 239 6.56 0.60 20.86
CA LEU A 239 7.28 0.23 19.63
C LEU A 239 7.79 -1.20 19.70
N GLN A 240 8.28 -1.65 20.85
CA GLN A 240 8.71 -3.04 21.07
C GLN A 240 7.55 -4.04 20.97
N ALA A 241 6.33 -3.63 21.33
CA ALA A 241 5.13 -4.46 21.19
C ALA A 241 4.66 -4.61 19.73
N ALA A 242 4.93 -3.62 18.87
CA ALA A 242 4.49 -3.57 17.47
C ALA A 242 5.16 -4.61 16.58
N GLY A 243 6.38 -5.07 16.92
CA GLY A 243 7.05 -6.18 16.23
C GLY A 243 6.27 -7.51 16.24
N SER A 244 5.21 -7.64 17.07
CA SER A 244 4.31 -8.81 17.08
C SER A 244 3.07 -8.67 16.18
N ALA A 245 2.80 -7.49 15.60
CA ALA A 245 1.69 -7.26 14.69
C ALA A 245 1.89 -7.95 13.31
N ASP A 246 3.14 -8.24 12.94
CA ASP A 246 3.50 -8.99 11.74
C ASP A 246 2.88 -10.40 11.73
N GLU A 247 2.88 -11.06 12.90
CA GLU A 247 2.29 -12.39 13.09
C GLU A 247 0.75 -12.37 13.04
N GLY A 248 0.13 -11.23 13.41
CA GLY A 248 -1.32 -11.04 13.40
C GLY A 248 -1.91 -10.89 11.99
N CYS A 249 -1.22 -10.21 11.09
CA CYS A 249 -1.66 -10.05 9.68
C CYS A 249 -1.57 -11.37 8.90
N ALA A 250 -0.56 -12.20 9.20
CA ALA A 250 -0.45 -13.55 8.66
C ALA A 250 -1.70 -14.43 8.97
N GLY A 251 -2.34 -14.22 10.12
CA GLY A 251 -3.58 -14.89 10.52
C GLY A 251 -4.85 -14.47 9.74
N LEU A 252 -4.82 -13.32 9.05
CA LEU A 252 -5.88 -12.85 8.13
C LEU A 252 -5.62 -13.25 6.68
N GLY A 253 -4.55 -13.99 6.41
CA GLY A 253 -4.13 -14.40 5.07
C GLY A 253 -3.28 -13.36 4.33
N GLU A 254 -2.82 -12.32 5.03
CA GLU A 254 -1.81 -11.36 4.56
C GLU A 254 -0.43 -11.84 5.01
N GLU A 255 -0.04 -13.02 4.50
CA GLU A 255 1.29 -13.58 4.69
C GLU A 255 2.29 -12.64 4.00
N THR A 256 2.83 -11.72 4.78
CA THR A 256 3.61 -10.56 4.31
C THR A 256 5.11 -10.79 4.44
N ASP A 257 5.52 -12.00 4.79
CA ASP A 257 6.86 -12.23 5.35
C ASP A 257 7.52 -13.53 4.91
N ARG A 258 7.14 -14.08 3.75
CA ARG A 258 8.00 -15.07 3.09
C ARG A 258 8.88 -14.37 2.08
N ASP A 259 10.17 -14.39 2.35
CA ASP A 259 11.16 -14.12 1.33
C ASP A 259 10.88 -15.11 0.18
N PRO A 260 10.69 -14.67 -1.08
CA PRO A 260 10.52 -15.59 -2.21
C PRO A 260 11.67 -16.62 -2.34
N TRP A 261 12.81 -16.39 -1.66
CA TRP A 261 13.93 -17.33 -1.56
C TRP A 261 13.75 -18.45 -0.52
N ASP A 262 12.72 -18.42 0.34
CA ASP A 262 12.45 -19.49 1.31
C ASP A 262 11.96 -20.80 0.67
N TYR A 263 11.64 -20.78 -0.63
CA TYR A 263 11.13 -21.93 -1.38
C TYR A 263 12.15 -22.65 -2.26
N VAL A 264 13.41 -22.18 -2.30
CA VAL A 264 14.48 -22.86 -3.02
C VAL A 264 15.38 -23.57 -2.01
N ARG A 265 15.03 -24.82 -1.69
CA ARG A 265 15.96 -25.82 -1.14
C ARG A 265 16.25 -26.88 -2.18
#